data_AF-A0A956UJ29-F1
#
_entry.id   AF-A0A956UJ29-F1
#
_cell.length_a   1.000
_cell.length_b   1.000
_cell.length_c   1.000
_cell.angle_alpha   90.00
_cell.angle_beta   90.00
_cell.angle_gamma   90.00
#
_symmetry.space_group_name_H-M   'P 1'
#
loop_
_entity.id
_entity.type
_entity.pdbx_description
1 polymer ?
#
loop_
_entity_poly.entity_id
_entity_poly.type
_entity_poly.pdbx_seq_one_letter_code
_entity_poly.pdbx_strand_id
1 'polypeptide(L)'
;MITFERECRTPHSETYVIWEDGSIVGRIDLHYQGETVHGTLCTTADANEGRIQSLIEEIDGRLVMTTLPMREDFVVSVWRGSPGGTFSDADALGDEDEEGVPL
;
A
#
# COMPACT_ATOMS: atom_id res chain seq x y z
N MET A 1 13.16 10.17 -6.62
CA MET A 1 11.88 10.90 -6.41
C MET A 1 10.84 9.90 -5.97
N ILE A 2 10.05 10.20 -4.92
CA ILE A 2 9.00 9.29 -4.45
C ILE A 2 7.78 9.37 -5.36
N THR A 3 7.26 8.21 -5.76
CA THR A 3 6.00 8.09 -6.51
C THR A 3 5.09 7.06 -5.87
N PHE A 4 3.79 7.36 -5.87
CA PHE A 4 2.75 6.49 -5.33
C PHE A 4 1.98 5.83 -6.48
N GLU A 5 2.04 4.51 -6.57
CA GLU A 5 1.26 3.73 -7.50
C GLU A 5 0.06 3.13 -6.78
N ARG A 6 -1.15 3.47 -7.21
CA ARG A 6 -2.38 3.01 -6.55
C ARG A 6 -2.76 1.61 -7.04
N GLU A 7 -2.76 0.64 -6.14
CA GLU A 7 -3.18 -0.74 -6.42
C GLU A 7 -4.70 -0.89 -6.30
N CYS A 8 -5.29 -0.27 -5.28
CA CYS A 8 -6.71 -0.42 -4.96
C CYS A 8 -7.31 0.91 -4.48
N ARG A 9 -8.60 1.10 -4.79
CA ARG A 9 -9.41 2.21 -4.30
C ARG A 9 -10.83 1.78 -4.05
N THR A 10 -11.33 2.10 -2.86
CA THR A 10 -12.73 2.01 -2.47
C THR A 10 -13.19 3.38 -1.95
N PRO A 11 -14.47 3.58 -1.61
CA PRO A 11 -14.92 4.81 -0.97
C PRO A 11 -14.25 5.12 0.38
N HIS A 12 -13.75 4.08 1.08
CA HIS A 12 -13.24 4.19 2.45
C HIS A 12 -11.79 3.75 2.62
N SER A 13 -11.15 3.24 1.58
CA SER A 13 -9.78 2.74 1.68
C SER A 13 -9.04 2.87 0.36
N GLU A 14 -7.74 3.09 0.43
CA GLU A 14 -6.83 3.10 -0.71
C GLU A 14 -5.51 2.40 -0.36
N THR A 15 -4.92 1.72 -1.34
CA THR A 15 -3.64 1.04 -1.19
C THR A 15 -2.67 1.57 -2.24
N TYR A 16 -1.46 1.90 -1.81
CA TYR A 16 -0.40 2.38 -2.68
C TYR A 16 0.91 1.63 -2.47
N VAL A 17 1.57 1.26 -3.57
CA VAL A 17 2.99 0.91 -3.58
C VAL A 17 3.80 2.21 -3.69
N ILE A 18 4.84 2.31 -2.89
CA ILE A 18 5.73 3.47 -2.85
C ILE A 18 7.02 3.11 -3.57
N TRP A 19 7.32 3.87 -4.61
CA TRP A 19 8.52 3.70 -5.42
C TRP A 19 9.48 4.86 -5.22
N GLU A 20 10.77 4.56 -5.23
CA GLU A 20 11.83 5.56 -5.34
C GLU A 20 12.98 4.97 -6.16
N ASP A 21 13.44 5.72 -7.16
CA ASP A 21 14.60 5.38 -8.00
C ASP A 21 14.52 3.96 -8.60
N GLY A 22 13.31 3.54 -8.98
CA GLY A 22 13.02 2.24 -9.59
C GLY A 22 12.87 1.07 -8.61
N SER A 23 12.98 1.33 -7.30
CA SER A 23 12.84 0.32 -6.25
C SER A 23 11.60 0.54 -5.41
N ILE A 24 10.98 -0.54 -4.93
CA ILE A 24 9.90 -0.47 -3.94
C ILE A 24 10.53 -0.12 -2.59
N VAL A 25 10.09 1.00 -2.01
CA VAL A 25 10.55 1.48 -0.69
C VAL A 25 9.49 1.33 0.39
N GLY A 26 8.27 0.95 0.00
CA GLY A 26 7.23 0.59 0.94
C GLY A 26 5.86 0.41 0.30
N ARG A 27 4.87 0.19 1.16
CA ARG A 27 3.45 0.12 0.85
C ARG A 27 2.68 0.84 1.94
N ILE A 28 1.66 1.60 1.56
CA ILE A 28 0.74 2.26 2.50
C ILE A 28 -0.69 1.84 2.20
N ASP A 29 -1.36 1.33 3.23
CA ASP A 29 -2.80 1.10 3.22
C ASP A 29 -3.46 2.20 4.06
N LEU A 30 -4.36 2.96 3.43
CA LEU A 30 -5.09 4.07 4.03
C LEU A 30 -6.55 3.68 4.23
N HIS A 31 -7.09 4.04 5.41
CA HIS A 31 -8.49 3.85 5.77
C HIS A 31 -9.09 5.19 6.22
N TYR A 32 -10.13 5.63 5.52
CA TYR A 32 -10.81 6.90 5.74
C TYR A 32 -12.01 6.71 6.67
N GLN A 33 -11.98 7.36 7.84
CA GLN A 33 -13.06 7.31 8.83
C GLN A 33 -13.41 8.74 9.30
N GLY A 34 -14.48 9.32 8.73
CA GLY A 34 -14.87 10.69 9.06
C GLY A 34 -13.76 11.68 8.71
N GLU A 35 -13.26 12.42 9.69
CA GLU A 35 -12.17 13.39 9.51
C GLU A 35 -10.78 12.80 9.79
N THR A 36 -10.71 11.54 10.21
CA THR A 36 -9.46 10.84 10.53
C THR A 36 -9.07 9.85 9.43
N VAL A 37 -7.77 9.75 9.17
CA VAL A 37 -7.18 8.71 8.32
C VAL A 37 -6.28 7.82 9.15
N HIS A 38 -6.50 6.51 9.04
CA HIS A 38 -5.62 5.50 9.60
C HIS A 38 -4.74 4.91 8.50
N GLY A 39 -3.43 4.96 8.69
CA GLY A 39 -2.44 4.41 7.77
C GLY A 39 -1.72 3.20 8.37
N THR A 40 -1.48 2.17 7.55
CA THR A 40 -0.49 1.13 7.83
C THR A 40 0.64 1.22 6.81
N LEU A 41 1.80 1.71 7.24
CA LEU A 41 2.99 1.86 6.41
C LEU A 41 3.93 0.67 6.62
N CYS A 42 4.13 -0.13 5.60
CA CYS A 42 5.17 -1.16 5.54
C CYS A 42 6.36 -0.61 4.75
N THR A 43 7.53 -0.47 5.38
CA THR A 43 8.77 0.00 4.75
C THR A 43 9.78 -1.14 4.58
N THR A 44 10.86 -0.87 3.85
CA THR A 44 12.00 -1.80 3.76
C THR A 44 12.65 -2.04 5.13
N ALA A 45 13.25 -3.22 5.31
CA ALA A 45 13.83 -3.63 6.59
C ALA A 45 14.96 -2.70 7.08
N ASP A 46 15.65 -2.03 6.16
CA ASP A 46 16.75 -1.10 6.40
C ASP A 46 16.30 0.37 6.58
N ALA A 47 15.00 0.67 6.50
CA ALA A 47 14.49 2.01 6.71
C ALA A 47 14.80 2.51 8.14
N ASN A 48 15.50 3.63 8.22
CA ASN A 48 15.77 4.34 9.48
C ASN A 48 14.64 5.32 9.83
N GLU A 49 14.68 5.90 11.02
CA GLU A 49 13.65 6.83 11.52
C GLU A 49 13.47 8.05 10.62
N GLY A 50 14.57 8.64 10.13
CA GLY A 50 14.50 9.79 9.22
C GLY A 50 13.81 9.45 7.90
N ARG A 51 14.11 8.26 7.35
CA ARG A 51 13.46 7.77 6.14
C ARG A 51 11.97 7.51 6.35
N ILE A 52 11.61 6.90 7.48
CA ILE A 52 10.20 6.67 7.84
C ILE A 52 9.47 8.01 7.92
N GLN A 53 10.06 9.01 8.59
CA GLN A 53 9.47 10.33 8.73
C GLN A 53 9.26 11.01 7.37
N SER A 54 10.27 10.97 6.47
CA SER A 54 10.14 11.52 5.12
C SER A 54 9.03 10.84 4.30
N LEU A 55 8.86 9.52 4.45
CA LEU A 55 7.77 8.80 3.78
C LEU A 55 6.40 9.23 4.31
N ILE A 56 6.27 9.39 5.64
CA ILE A 56 5.02 9.86 6.28
C ILE A 56 4.65 11.26 5.79
N GLU A 57 5.62 12.18 5.71
CA GLU A 57 5.41 13.55 5.22
C GLU A 57 4.94 13.58 3.76
N GLU A 58 5.55 12.78 2.88
CA GLU A 58 5.12 12.67 1.48
C GLU A 58 3.73 12.05 1.35
N ILE A 59 3.40 11.04 2.16
CA ILE A 59 2.07 10.42 2.20
C ILE A 59 1.02 11.43 2.64
N ASP A 60 1.28 12.14 3.73
CA ASP A 60 0.35 13.13 4.29
C ASP A 60 0.07 14.25 3.28
N GLY A 61 1.13 14.87 2.75
CA GLY A 61 1.00 16.00 1.83
C GLY A 61 0.38 15.64 0.48
N ARG A 62 0.58 14.42 -0.02
CA ARG A 62 0.17 14.06 -1.40
C ARG A 62 -1.05 13.16 -1.47
N LEU A 63 -1.33 12.36 -0.45
CA LEU A 63 -2.44 11.41 -0.44
C LEU A 63 -3.54 11.83 0.55
N VAL A 64 -3.16 12.24 1.77
CA VAL A 64 -4.14 12.56 2.83
C VAL A 64 -4.72 13.96 2.63
N MET A 65 -3.87 14.98 2.52
CA MET A 65 -4.27 16.38 2.39
C MET A 65 -4.92 16.73 1.05
N THR A 66 -4.77 15.88 0.03
CA THR A 66 -5.36 16.07 -1.30
C THR A 66 -6.73 15.39 -1.45
N THR A 67 -7.13 14.58 -0.47
CA THR A 67 -8.41 13.86 -0.46
C THR A 67 -9.53 14.76 0.05
N LEU A 68 -10.73 14.63 -0.55
CA LEU A 68 -11.93 15.35 -0.13
C LEU A 68 -12.93 14.39 0.55
N PRO A 69 -13.57 14.80 1.68
CA PRO A 69 -13.35 16.04 2.42
C PRO A 69 -11.95 16.11 3.04
N MET A 70 -11.48 17.34 3.32
CA MET A 70 -10.19 17.56 3.99
C MET A 70 -10.16 16.77 5.30
N ARG A 71 -9.05 16.10 5.55
CA ARG A 71 -8.86 15.28 6.75
C ARG A 71 -8.11 16.09 7.79
N GLU A 72 -8.53 15.99 9.04
CA GLU A 72 -7.97 16.78 10.14
C GLU A 72 -6.89 16.00 10.91
N ASP A 73 -6.93 14.68 10.86
CA ASP A 73 -6.01 13.81 11.62
C ASP A 73 -5.49 12.64 10.78
N PHE A 74 -4.21 12.32 10.95
CA PHE A 74 -3.53 11.21 10.30
C PHE A 74 -2.74 10.38 11.31
N VAL A 75 -3.24 9.17 11.58
CA VAL A 75 -2.63 8.22 12.51
C VAL A 75 -2.00 7.09 11.70
N VAL A 76 -0.68 6.92 11.81
CA VAL A 76 0.06 5.90 11.04
C VAL A 76 0.76 4.88 11.96
N SER A 77 0.53 3.60 11.68
CA SER A 77 1.31 2.49 12.25
C SER A 77 2.38 2.06 11.25
N VAL A 78 3.62 1.90 11.71
CA VAL A 78 4.77 1.61 10.84
C VAL A 78 5.35 0.23 11.13
N TRP A 79 5.50 -0.57 10.08
CA TRP A 79 6.19 -1.85 10.08
C TRP A 79 7.43 -1.77 9.18
N ARG A 80 8.48 -2.51 9.56
CA ARG A 80 9.71 -2.66 8.76
C ARG A 80 9.88 -4.11 8.39
N GLY A 81 10.13 -4.40 7.11
CA GLY A 81 10.31 -5.76 6.65
C GLY A 81 10.69 -5.87 5.18
N SER A 82 10.70 -7.09 4.67
CA SER A 82 10.93 -7.38 3.25
C SER A 82 9.62 -7.79 2.60
N PRO A 83 9.29 -7.31 1.38
CA PRO A 83 8.14 -7.79 0.63
C PRO A 83 8.18 -9.32 0.46
N GLY A 84 7.13 -10.01 0.91
CA GLY A 84 7.05 -11.48 0.85
C GLY A 84 6.45 -12.03 -0.45
N GLY A 85 5.86 -11.17 -1.29
CA GLY A 85 5.11 -11.55 -2.49
C GLY A 85 3.61 -11.31 -2.35
N THR A 86 2.89 -11.49 -3.46
CA THR A 86 1.42 -11.40 -3.54
C THR A 86 0.88 -12.79 -3.84
N PHE A 87 -0.18 -13.18 -3.15
CA PHE A 87 -0.84 -14.47 -3.32
C PHE A 87 -2.33 -14.22 -3.54
N SER A 88 -2.93 -14.87 -4.54
CA SER A 88 -4.36 -14.79 -4.78
C SER A 88 -4.98 -16.19 -4.86
N ASP A 89 -6.27 -16.29 -4.50
CA ASP A 89 -7.01 -17.55 -4.63
C ASP A 89 -7.11 -18.02 -6.10
N ALA A 90 -7.00 -17.11 -7.07
CA ALA A 90 -6.99 -17.45 -8.48
C ALA A 90 -5.72 -18.22 -8.89
N ASP A 91 -4.59 -18.00 -8.21
CA ASP A 91 -3.35 -18.72 -8.46
C ASP A 91 -3.44 -20.19 -7.99
N ALA A 92 -4.40 -20.52 -7.12
CA ALA A 92 -4.61 -21.88 -6.60
C ALA A 92 -5.50 -22.75 -7.49
N LEU A 93 -6.24 -22.17 -8.44
CA LEU A 93 -7.21 -22.87 -9.30
C LEU A 93 -6.63 -23.34 -10.66
N GLY A 94 -5.33 -23.17 -10.87
CA GLY A 94 -4.68 -23.33 -12.18
C GLY A 94 -4.12 -24.72 -12.51
N ASP A 95 -4.79 -25.83 -12.15
CA ASP A 95 -4.35 -27.19 -12.54
C ASP A 95 -5.45 -28.29 -12.40
N GLU A 96 -6.75 -27.98 -12.48
CA GLU A 96 -7.83 -28.99 -12.33
C GLU A 96 -8.69 -29.26 -13.59
N ASP A 97 -8.32 -28.76 -14.77
CA ASP A 97 -9.12 -28.89 -16.01
C ASP A 97 -8.36 -29.51 -17.21
N GLU A 98 -7.48 -30.51 -16.99
CA GLU A 98 -6.91 -31.32 -18.09
C GLU A 98 -6.92 -32.83 -17.81
N GLU A 99 -8.08 -33.41 -17.46
CA GLU A 99 -8.33 -34.84 -17.68
C GLU A 99 -9.73 -35.10 -18.26
N GLY A 100 -9.76 -35.40 -19.56
CA GLY A 100 -10.68 -36.43 -20.08
C GLY A 100 -11.75 -36.02 -21.09
N VAL A 101 -11.38 -35.92 -22.38
CA VAL A 101 -12.19 -36.53 -23.46
C VAL A 101 -11.25 -37.06 -24.56
N PRO A 102 -11.03 -38.39 -24.68
CA PRO A 102 -10.43 -38.96 -25.89
C PRO A 102 -11.45 -38.93 -27.03
N LEU A 103 -11.00 -38.52 -28.23
CA LEU A 103 -11.72 -38.68 -29.51
C LEU A 103 -11.82 -40.15 -29.92
#